data_AF-A0A4S4FT86-F1
#
_entry.id   AF-A0A4S4FT86-F1
#
_cell.length_a   1.000
_cell.length_b   1.000
_cell.length_c   1.000
_cell.angle_alpha   90.00
_cell.angle_beta   90.00
_cell.angle_gamma   90.00
#
_symmetry.space_group_name_H-M   'P 1'
#
loop_
_entity.id
_entity.type
_entity.pdbx_description
1 polymer ?
#
loop_
_entity_poly.entity_id
_entity_poly.type
_entity_poly.pdbx_seq_one_letter_code
_entity_poly.pdbx_strand_id
1 'polypeptide(L)'
;MLESSRGGSAVRATGRTTSRRAKASRAARTATVLTAALAALATSAALAGCTSASVTPTESATPTVRAPSSSTPDSSAPQLGPLGAPGCSPASPIVTGGDGFPEVQGTGTDGSTLYGLIMASTVPLAASDDTAKFVWRMTGDGAVTVRVTDPAGHEKTPAWGPERHGGSTYHRPGDEWGTGIVLSEPGCWTVHLHRSTGDADVWLDVLPPGGS
;
A
#
# COMPACT_ATOMS: atom_id res chain seq x y z
N MET A 1 18.61 -63.19 -41.19
CA MET A 1 18.76 -63.99 -39.95
C MET A 1 18.69 -63.01 -38.80
N LEU A 2 17.75 -62.93 -37.86
CA LEU A 2 16.42 -63.50 -37.53
C LEU A 2 15.68 -62.34 -36.80
N GLU A 3 14.46 -61.95 -37.15
CA GLU A 3 13.16 -62.41 -36.56
C GLU A 3 13.03 -62.15 -35.03
N SER A 4 12.27 -61.14 -34.55
CA SER A 4 10.79 -61.01 -34.38
C SER A 4 10.25 -61.62 -33.07
N SER A 5 9.53 -60.82 -32.25
CA SER A 5 8.31 -61.16 -31.47
C SER A 5 8.07 -60.06 -30.39
N ARG A 6 7.05 -59.19 -30.42
CA ARG A 6 5.57 -59.33 -30.19
C ARG A 6 5.13 -59.70 -28.77
N GLY A 7 4.15 -58.93 -28.28
CA GLY A 7 3.25 -59.19 -27.14
C GLY A 7 3.29 -58.05 -26.10
N GLY A 8 2.29 -57.20 -25.87
CA GLY A 8 0.84 -57.30 -26.11
C GLY A 8 0.13 -57.76 -24.84
N SER A 9 -0.44 -56.84 -24.04
CA SER A 9 -1.69 -57.12 -23.31
C SER A 9 -2.32 -55.85 -22.76
N ALA A 10 -3.46 -55.49 -23.33
CA ALA A 10 -4.43 -54.57 -22.77
C ALA A 10 -5.29 -55.31 -21.74
N VAL A 11 -5.58 -54.70 -20.60
CA VAL A 11 -6.67 -55.12 -19.72
C VAL A 11 -7.69 -53.99 -19.62
N ARG A 12 -8.90 -54.31 -20.07
CA ARG A 12 -10.11 -53.49 -20.03
C ARG A 12 -11.14 -54.31 -19.24
N ALA A 13 -11.64 -53.78 -18.12
CA ALA A 13 -12.90 -54.20 -17.46
C ALA A 13 -13.18 -53.22 -16.31
N THR A 14 -14.08 -52.25 -16.47
CA THR A 14 -15.53 -52.30 -16.17
C THR A 14 -15.88 -52.38 -14.69
N GLY A 15 -16.45 -51.28 -14.17
CA GLY A 15 -17.17 -51.24 -12.89
C GLY A 15 -17.83 -49.89 -12.62
N ARG A 16 -19.08 -49.72 -13.08
CA ARG A 16 -20.07 -48.76 -12.54
C ARG A 16 -20.30 -49.09 -11.04
N THR A 17 -20.78 -48.25 -10.13
CA THR A 17 -22.00 -47.42 -10.17
C THR A 17 -22.13 -46.62 -8.85
N THR A 18 -22.83 -45.48 -8.91
CA THR A 18 -23.43 -44.69 -7.80
C THR A 18 -22.44 -43.96 -6.87
N SER A 19 -22.58 -42.68 -6.52
CA SER A 19 -23.80 -41.95 -6.16
C SER A 19 -23.64 -40.45 -6.43
N ARG A 20 -24.60 -39.88 -7.16
CA ARG A 20 -24.83 -38.44 -7.26
C ARG A 20 -25.27 -37.93 -5.89
N ARG A 21 -24.53 -36.99 -5.30
CA ARG A 21 -25.09 -36.09 -4.26
C ARG A 21 -25.08 -34.66 -4.78
N ALA A 22 -26.14 -34.34 -5.50
CA ALA A 22 -26.60 -32.96 -5.63
C ALA A 22 -26.95 -32.45 -4.22
N LYS A 23 -26.30 -31.39 -3.76
CA LYS A 23 -26.83 -30.59 -2.66
C LYS A 23 -27.60 -29.43 -3.27
N ALA A 24 -28.90 -29.50 -3.05
CA ALA A 24 -29.93 -28.62 -3.55
C ALA A 24 -29.69 -27.16 -3.19
N SER A 25 -30.01 -26.32 -4.17
CA SER A 25 -30.49 -24.96 -4.01
C SER A 25 -31.56 -24.89 -2.91
N ARG A 26 -31.38 -24.00 -1.94
CA ARG A 26 -32.49 -23.53 -1.10
C ARG A 26 -32.91 -22.16 -1.57
N ALA A 27 -34.06 -22.18 -2.25
CA ALA A 27 -34.87 -21.03 -2.58
C ALA A 27 -35.35 -20.29 -1.32
N ALA A 28 -35.68 -19.03 -1.57
CA ALA A 28 -36.19 -18.00 -0.69
C ALA A 28 -37.20 -18.46 0.37
N ARG A 29 -37.11 -17.80 1.54
CA ARG A 29 -38.26 -17.57 2.41
C ARG A 29 -38.39 -16.07 2.65
N THR A 30 -39.30 -15.47 1.90
CA THR A 30 -39.96 -14.21 2.20
C THR A 30 -40.76 -14.37 3.50
N ALA A 31 -40.57 -13.47 4.46
CA ALA A 31 -41.54 -13.17 5.50
C ALA A 31 -41.38 -11.71 5.93
N THR A 32 -42.24 -10.87 5.36
CA THR A 32 -42.53 -9.50 5.75
C THR A 32 -43.05 -9.46 7.19
N VAL A 33 -42.48 -8.61 8.04
CA VAL A 33 -43.20 -8.06 9.21
C VAL A 33 -42.98 -6.55 9.22
N LEU A 34 -44.04 -5.84 8.82
CA LEU A 34 -44.25 -4.43 9.14
C LEU A 34 -44.39 -4.29 10.66
N THR A 35 -43.63 -3.38 11.26
CA THR A 35 -44.14 -2.55 12.36
C THR A 35 -43.52 -1.17 12.26
N ALA A 36 -44.36 -0.20 11.93
CA ALA A 36 -44.10 1.22 12.00
C ALA A 36 -44.18 1.68 13.46
N ALA A 37 -43.31 2.60 13.87
CA ALA A 37 -43.61 3.57 14.91
C ALA A 37 -42.78 4.84 14.69
N LEU A 38 -43.48 5.92 14.38
CA LEU A 38 -42.99 7.28 14.30
C LEU A 38 -42.52 7.77 15.69
N ALA A 39 -41.45 8.57 15.70
CA ALA A 39 -41.38 9.72 16.61
C ALA A 39 -40.51 10.81 15.96
N ALA A 40 -41.20 11.79 15.40
CA ALA A 40 -40.64 13.09 15.06
C ALA A 40 -40.28 13.85 16.34
N LEU A 41 -39.17 14.58 16.34
CA LEU A 41 -39.00 15.76 17.18
C LEU A 41 -38.21 16.81 16.41
N ALA A 42 -38.94 17.88 16.11
CA ALA A 42 -38.49 19.06 15.41
C ALA A 42 -38.10 20.16 16.41
N THR A 43 -37.27 21.07 15.92
CA THR A 43 -37.13 22.50 16.27
C THR A 43 -36.60 22.94 17.64
N SER A 44 -35.49 23.71 17.57
CA SER A 44 -35.25 25.01 18.25
C SER A 44 -34.10 25.67 17.48
N ALA A 45 -34.30 26.65 16.59
CA ALA A 45 -34.68 28.06 16.77
C ALA A 45 -33.61 28.92 17.50
N ALA A 46 -33.32 30.07 16.91
CA ALA A 46 -32.10 30.87 16.99
C ALA A 46 -32.02 31.91 18.13
N LEU A 47 -30.79 32.35 18.45
CA LEU A 47 -30.42 33.66 19.04
C LEU A 47 -29.05 34.03 18.41
N ALA A 48 -28.88 35.02 17.54
CA ALA A 48 -29.01 36.48 17.69
C ALA A 48 -27.93 37.12 18.61
N GLY A 49 -26.93 37.75 17.96
CA GLY A 49 -26.34 39.04 18.36
C GLY A 49 -25.19 39.03 19.38
N CYS A 50 -24.04 39.61 18.99
CA CYS A 50 -23.44 40.75 19.69
C CYS A 50 -22.37 41.42 18.83
N THR A 51 -22.76 42.60 18.36
CA THR A 51 -22.08 43.87 18.07
C THR A 51 -20.55 43.96 18.21
N SER A 52 -19.99 44.67 17.21
CA SER A 52 -18.65 45.23 17.10
C SER A 52 -18.12 45.94 18.35
N ALA A 53 -16.82 45.77 18.62
CA ALA A 53 -16.00 46.75 19.30
C ALA A 53 -14.75 47.03 18.46
N SER A 54 -14.75 48.17 17.78
CA SER A 54 -13.54 48.79 17.24
C SER A 54 -12.82 49.47 18.40
N VAL A 55 -11.59 49.04 18.71
CA VAL A 55 -10.67 49.77 19.59
C VAL A 55 -9.32 49.83 18.90
N THR A 56 -8.97 51.03 18.42
CA THR A 56 -7.61 51.57 18.30
C THR A 56 -7.56 52.79 19.23
N PRO A 57 -6.40 53.22 19.79
CA PRO A 57 -5.05 53.08 19.25
C PRO A 57 -3.92 52.86 20.30
N THR A 58 -2.68 52.78 19.78
CA THR A 58 -1.41 53.22 20.41
C THR A 58 -0.85 52.41 21.58
N GLU A 59 0.18 51.60 21.30
CA GLU A 59 1.50 51.83 21.92
C GLU A 59 2.61 51.21 21.09
N SER A 60 3.58 52.05 20.72
CA SER A 60 4.83 51.67 20.08
C SER A 60 5.67 50.83 21.03
N ALA A 61 5.78 49.54 20.77
CA ALA A 61 6.88 48.73 21.25
C ALA A 61 7.49 48.01 20.06
N THR A 62 8.67 48.46 19.65
CA THR A 62 9.52 47.80 18.66
C THR A 62 9.76 46.35 19.11
N PRO A 63 9.25 45.33 18.39
CA PRO A 63 9.79 44.00 18.59
C PRO A 63 11.13 43.99 17.86
N THR A 64 12.21 43.83 18.62
CA THR A 64 13.48 43.37 18.08
C THR A 64 13.20 42.18 17.17
N VAL A 65 13.28 42.39 15.86
CA VAL A 65 13.20 41.33 14.84
C VAL A 65 14.45 40.49 15.05
N ARG A 66 14.36 39.53 15.97
CA ARG A 66 15.32 38.46 16.08
C ARG A 66 15.11 37.63 14.82
N ALA A 67 16.09 37.71 13.91
CA ALA A 67 16.12 36.92 12.70
C ALA A 67 15.70 35.48 13.02
N PRO A 68 14.84 34.86 12.21
CA PRO A 68 14.59 33.43 12.36
C PRO A 68 15.95 32.75 12.24
N SER A 69 16.39 32.15 13.35
CA SER A 69 17.48 31.20 13.31
C SER A 69 17.00 30.09 12.39
N SER A 70 17.57 30.06 11.18
CA SER A 70 17.46 28.96 10.23
C SER A 70 18.06 27.73 10.91
N SER A 71 17.28 27.08 11.77
CA SER A 71 17.52 25.71 12.16
C SER A 71 17.26 24.90 10.90
N THR A 72 18.32 24.65 10.15
CA THR A 72 18.38 23.52 9.22
C THR A 72 17.78 22.32 9.93
N PRO A 73 16.73 21.67 9.40
CA PRO A 73 16.37 20.37 9.92
C PRO A 73 17.59 19.49 9.70
N ASP A 74 18.18 19.04 10.81
CA ASP A 74 19.23 18.04 10.84
C ASP A 74 18.61 16.73 10.35
N SER A 75 18.45 16.65 9.03
CA SER A 75 18.12 15.42 8.32
C SER A 75 19.42 14.66 8.14
N SER A 76 20.00 14.24 9.27
CA SER A 76 20.95 13.13 9.34
C SER A 76 20.23 11.82 9.02
N ALA A 77 19.52 11.79 7.89
CA ALA A 77 19.07 10.56 7.29
C ALA A 77 20.32 9.85 6.74
N PRO A 78 20.44 8.52 6.91
CA PRO A 78 21.49 7.75 6.28
C PRO A 78 21.58 8.11 4.80
N GLN A 79 22.80 8.30 4.30
CA GLN A 79 23.01 8.62 2.88
C GLN A 79 22.61 7.39 2.05
N LEU A 80 21.42 7.43 1.46
CA LEU A 80 20.88 6.38 0.63
C LEU A 80 21.68 6.31 -0.68
N GLY A 81 21.88 5.09 -1.21
CA GLY A 81 22.53 4.87 -2.50
C GLY A 81 21.74 5.49 -3.67
N PRO A 82 22.13 5.23 -4.93
CA PRO A 82 21.37 5.72 -6.08
C PRO A 82 19.91 5.28 -5.99
N LEU A 83 18.98 6.22 -6.22
CA LEU A 83 17.54 5.92 -6.27
C LEU A 83 17.30 4.91 -7.39
N GLY A 84 16.51 3.87 -7.11
CA GLY A 84 16.38 2.69 -7.97
C GLY A 84 16.03 3.00 -9.43
N ALA A 85 16.19 2.01 -10.29
CA ALA A 85 15.92 2.10 -11.73
C ALA A 85 15.18 0.86 -12.26
N PRO A 86 14.51 0.98 -13.43
CA PRO A 86 13.84 -0.14 -14.08
C PRO A 86 14.70 -1.40 -14.19
N GLY A 87 14.08 -2.56 -13.95
CA GLY A 87 14.80 -3.83 -13.92
C GLY A 87 15.75 -3.97 -12.73
N CYS A 88 15.55 -3.18 -11.67
CA CYS A 88 16.31 -3.26 -10.42
C CYS A 88 17.83 -3.05 -10.62
N SER A 89 18.18 -2.10 -11.49
CA SER A 89 19.58 -1.80 -11.85
C SER A 89 19.96 -0.33 -11.59
N PRO A 90 20.13 0.10 -10.32
CA PRO A 90 20.02 -0.71 -9.10
C PRO A 90 18.55 -0.81 -8.61
N ALA A 91 18.29 -1.74 -7.69
CA ALA A 91 17.06 -1.74 -6.92
C ALA A 91 16.94 -0.45 -6.09
N SER A 92 15.71 -0.11 -5.68
CA SER A 92 15.49 0.98 -4.75
C SER A 92 16.27 0.75 -3.45
N PRO A 93 17.01 1.75 -2.93
CA PRO A 93 17.74 1.61 -1.69
C PRO A 93 16.82 1.22 -0.53
N ILE A 94 17.25 0.22 0.25
CA ILE A 94 16.58 -0.17 1.50
C ILE A 94 17.54 0.07 2.66
N VAL A 95 17.12 0.87 3.63
CA VAL A 95 17.85 1.06 4.90
C VAL A 95 17.21 0.26 6.02
N THR A 96 18.04 -0.33 6.87
CA THR A 96 17.63 -1.05 8.07
C THR A 96 17.96 -0.24 9.32
N GLY A 97 17.15 -0.38 10.37
CA GLY A 97 17.45 0.18 11.70
C GLY A 97 16.96 1.60 11.99
N GLY A 98 16.12 2.20 11.12
CA GLY A 98 15.45 3.47 11.40
C GLY A 98 14.29 3.31 12.39
N ASP A 99 13.05 3.29 11.90
CA ASP A 99 11.83 3.21 12.71
C ASP A 99 11.47 1.78 13.16
N GLY A 100 12.48 0.94 13.42
CA GLY A 100 12.31 -0.46 13.82
C GLY A 100 11.98 -1.44 12.69
N PHE A 101 11.73 -0.93 11.48
CA PHE A 101 11.48 -1.71 10.27
C PHE A 101 12.37 -1.23 9.11
N PRO A 102 12.64 -2.07 8.10
CA PRO A 102 13.31 -1.64 6.87
C PRO A 102 12.50 -0.57 6.15
N GLU A 103 13.18 0.41 5.56
CA GLU A 103 12.56 1.47 4.75
C GLU A 103 13.13 1.43 3.34
N VAL A 104 12.25 1.46 2.33
CA VAL A 104 12.63 1.64 0.93
C VAL A 104 12.43 3.08 0.48
N GLN A 105 13.37 3.60 -0.32
CA GLN A 105 13.25 4.90 -0.95
C GLN A 105 12.86 4.77 -2.43
N GLY A 106 11.81 5.50 -2.83
CA GLY A 106 11.37 5.58 -4.22
C GLY A 106 12.04 6.70 -5.01
N THR A 107 11.95 6.59 -6.33
CA THR A 107 12.35 7.63 -7.28
C THR A 107 11.10 8.38 -7.71
N GLY A 108 11.00 9.66 -7.35
CA GLY A 108 9.87 10.52 -7.72
C GLY A 108 10.14 11.41 -8.93
N THR A 109 9.06 11.86 -9.53
CA THR A 109 9.02 12.85 -10.61
C THR A 109 8.37 14.14 -10.11
N ASP A 110 8.61 15.27 -10.80
CA ASP A 110 7.98 16.56 -10.50
C ASP A 110 8.13 17.04 -9.05
N GLY A 111 9.25 16.66 -8.40
CA GLY A 111 9.52 17.00 -6.99
C GLY A 111 8.76 16.15 -5.98
N SER A 112 8.02 15.14 -6.43
CA SER A 112 7.41 14.15 -5.55
C SER A 112 8.48 13.34 -4.84
N THR A 113 8.26 13.03 -3.57
CA THR A 113 9.10 12.13 -2.79
C THR A 113 8.27 10.94 -2.35
N LEU A 114 8.92 9.77 -2.25
CA LEU A 114 8.29 8.52 -1.85
C LEU A 114 9.22 7.74 -0.94
N TYR A 115 8.68 7.33 0.20
CA TYR A 115 9.30 6.44 1.15
C TYR A 115 8.30 5.36 1.56
N GLY A 116 8.79 4.15 1.84
CA GLY A 116 7.96 3.04 2.27
C GLY A 116 8.58 2.30 3.44
N LEU A 117 7.91 2.30 4.59
CA LEU A 117 8.26 1.41 5.70
C LEU A 117 7.73 0.01 5.38
N ILE A 118 8.61 -0.97 5.31
CA ILE A 118 8.30 -2.36 5.01
C ILE A 118 8.07 -3.08 6.33
N MET A 119 6.83 -3.51 6.60
CA MET A 119 6.48 -4.22 7.84
C MET A 119 6.93 -5.69 7.79
N ALA A 120 8.22 -5.90 7.52
CA ALA A 120 8.90 -7.18 7.46
C ALA A 120 10.09 -7.18 8.43
N SER A 121 10.38 -8.33 9.02
CA SER A 121 11.51 -8.50 9.95
C SER A 121 12.86 -8.71 9.26
N THR A 122 12.87 -8.94 7.94
CA THR A 122 14.07 -9.33 7.21
C THR A 122 14.05 -8.73 5.81
N VAL A 123 15.21 -8.21 5.40
CA VAL A 123 15.52 -7.79 4.03
C VAL A 123 16.87 -8.39 3.61
N PRO A 124 17.08 -8.68 2.31
CA PRO A 124 16.15 -8.50 1.19
C PRO A 124 14.89 -9.36 1.32
N LEU A 125 13.80 -8.89 0.70
CA LEU A 125 12.52 -9.61 0.73
C LEU A 125 12.65 -10.91 -0.04
N ALA A 126 12.01 -11.97 0.44
CA ALA A 126 11.91 -13.25 -0.25
C ALA A 126 10.48 -13.46 -0.76
N ALA A 127 10.37 -14.18 -1.87
CA ALA A 127 9.08 -14.50 -2.46
C ALA A 127 8.24 -15.35 -1.48
N SER A 128 6.98 -14.97 -1.30
CA SER A 128 6.03 -15.62 -0.40
C SER A 128 4.59 -15.37 -0.86
N ASP A 129 3.70 -16.31 -0.52
CA ASP A 129 2.24 -16.13 -0.67
C ASP A 129 1.66 -15.21 0.43
N ASP A 130 2.46 -14.88 1.45
CA ASP A 130 2.08 -13.93 2.49
C ASP A 130 2.02 -12.49 1.95
N THR A 131 1.14 -11.69 2.56
CA THR A 131 1.02 -10.27 2.21
C THR A 131 2.09 -9.44 2.92
N ALA A 132 3.02 -8.88 2.15
CA ALA A 132 3.94 -7.86 2.62
C ALA A 132 3.19 -6.53 2.79
N LYS A 133 3.21 -5.98 4.01
CA LYS A 133 2.60 -4.69 4.31
C LYS A 133 3.62 -3.57 4.13
N PHE A 134 3.20 -2.53 3.43
CA PHE A 134 3.96 -1.28 3.26
C PHE A 134 3.17 -0.11 3.85
N VAL A 135 3.90 0.78 4.53
CA VAL A 135 3.40 2.10 4.96
C VAL A 135 4.13 3.15 4.15
N TRP A 136 3.43 3.77 3.21
CA TRP A 136 3.96 4.76 2.29
C TRP A 136 3.84 6.18 2.85
N ARG A 137 4.83 6.99 2.54
CA ARG A 137 4.83 8.44 2.71
C ARG A 137 5.16 9.07 1.37
N MET A 138 4.18 9.74 0.78
CA MET A 138 4.31 10.35 -0.54
C MET A 138 3.83 11.81 -0.51
N THR A 139 4.67 12.73 -0.95
CA THR A 139 4.27 14.14 -1.14
C THR A 139 3.35 14.29 -2.34
N GLY A 140 2.55 15.36 -2.33
CA GLY A 140 1.58 15.65 -3.38
C GLY A 140 0.14 15.69 -2.88
N ASP A 141 -0.77 15.96 -3.81
CA ASP A 141 -2.20 16.16 -3.52
C ASP A 141 -3.08 14.98 -3.95
N GLY A 142 -4.34 15.00 -3.54
CA GLY A 142 -5.35 14.01 -3.95
C GLY A 142 -5.18 12.64 -3.28
N ALA A 143 -5.99 11.66 -3.69
CA ALA A 143 -5.81 10.28 -3.22
C ALA A 143 -4.61 9.63 -3.92
N VAL A 144 -3.86 8.78 -3.21
CA VAL A 144 -2.83 7.96 -3.85
C VAL A 144 -3.48 6.83 -4.63
N THR A 145 -2.92 6.50 -5.79
CA THR A 145 -3.21 5.24 -6.48
C THR A 145 -1.95 4.40 -6.52
N VAL A 146 -2.11 3.06 -6.46
CA VAL A 146 -0.98 2.12 -6.42
C VAL A 146 -1.17 1.09 -7.54
N ARG A 147 -0.13 0.91 -8.34
CA ARG A 147 -0.01 -0.19 -9.31
C ARG A 147 1.21 -1.03 -8.97
N VAL A 148 1.06 -2.34 -9.05
CA VAL A 148 2.15 -3.27 -8.79
C VAL A 148 2.39 -4.04 -10.07
N THR A 149 3.65 -4.17 -10.49
CA THR A 149 4.04 -4.96 -11.66
C THR A 149 4.96 -6.08 -11.21
N ASP A 150 4.62 -7.31 -11.58
CA ASP A 150 5.41 -8.51 -11.28
C ASP A 150 6.68 -8.60 -12.16
N PRO A 151 7.60 -9.54 -11.86
CA PRO A 151 8.84 -9.70 -12.63
C PRO A 151 8.63 -10.09 -14.10
N ALA A 152 7.47 -10.63 -14.45
CA ALA A 152 7.10 -10.95 -15.83
C ALA A 152 6.44 -9.77 -16.56
N GLY A 153 6.24 -8.63 -15.88
CA GLY A 153 5.65 -7.42 -16.45
C GLY A 153 4.12 -7.37 -16.35
N HIS A 154 3.47 -8.26 -15.60
CA HIS A 154 2.02 -8.21 -15.43
C HIS A 154 1.63 -7.31 -14.27
N GLU A 155 0.58 -6.51 -14.47
CA GLU A 155 -0.03 -5.74 -13.40
C GLU A 155 -0.73 -6.68 -12.40
N LYS A 156 -0.45 -6.48 -11.12
CA LYS A 156 -1.07 -7.16 -9.99
C LYS A 156 -1.89 -6.15 -9.19
N THR A 157 -3.06 -6.60 -8.75
CA THR A 157 -3.86 -5.86 -7.78
C THR A 157 -3.25 -6.05 -6.39
N PRO A 158 -3.07 -4.98 -5.59
CA PRO A 158 -2.75 -5.13 -4.18
C PRO A 158 -3.76 -6.04 -3.46
N ALA A 159 -3.30 -6.82 -2.50
CA ALA A 159 -4.18 -7.64 -1.66
C ALA A 159 -5.16 -6.78 -0.85
N TRP A 160 -4.72 -5.57 -0.49
CA TRP A 160 -5.55 -4.51 0.09
C TRP A 160 -4.89 -3.15 -0.12
N GLY A 161 -5.66 -2.07 0.06
CA GLY A 161 -5.21 -0.69 -0.13
C GLY A 161 -5.27 -0.18 -1.58
N PRO A 162 -4.85 1.07 -1.81
CA PRO A 162 -4.30 2.01 -0.82
C PRO A 162 -5.32 2.51 0.20
N GLU A 163 -4.96 2.50 1.48
CA GLU A 163 -5.78 3.03 2.58
C GLU A 163 -5.10 4.23 3.22
N ARG A 164 -5.81 5.35 3.42
CA ARG A 164 -5.24 6.54 4.05
C ARG A 164 -5.11 6.33 5.55
N HIS A 165 -3.98 6.72 6.12
CA HIS A 165 -3.79 6.77 7.57
C HIS A 165 -3.71 8.21 8.08
N GLY A 166 -4.20 8.44 9.30
CA GLY A 166 -4.11 9.74 9.98
C GLY A 166 -2.70 10.10 10.45
N GLY A 167 -1.78 9.13 10.43
CA GLY A 167 -0.38 9.25 10.83
C GLY A 167 0.07 8.13 11.76
N SER A 168 1.38 8.03 11.92
CA SER A 168 2.07 7.12 12.82
C SER A 168 3.35 7.77 13.35
N THR A 169 4.17 7.01 14.08
CA THR A 169 5.53 7.45 14.46
C THR A 169 6.52 7.38 13.29
N TYR A 170 6.09 6.96 12.11
CA TYR A 170 6.93 6.93 10.90
C TYR A 170 6.99 8.33 10.27
N HIS A 171 8.14 8.99 10.41
CA HIS A 171 8.32 10.39 10.02
C HIS A 171 9.05 10.51 8.67
N ARG A 172 8.26 10.69 7.60
CA ARG A 172 8.75 11.12 6.28
C ARG A 172 7.81 12.18 5.68
N PRO A 173 8.29 13.00 4.73
CA PRO A 173 7.44 13.95 4.03
C PRO A 173 6.24 13.28 3.35
N GLY A 174 5.08 13.96 3.39
CA GLY A 174 3.87 13.52 2.71
C GLY A 174 2.82 12.84 3.60
N ASP A 175 1.68 12.55 2.98
CA ASP A 175 0.59 11.80 3.65
C ASP A 175 0.95 10.32 3.81
N GLU A 176 0.39 9.70 4.84
CA GLU A 176 0.57 8.29 5.11
C GLU A 176 -0.51 7.42 4.45
N TRP A 177 -0.08 6.35 3.79
CA TRP A 177 -0.95 5.38 3.13
C TRP A 177 -0.47 3.95 3.38
N GLY A 178 -1.38 2.99 3.50
CA GLY A 178 -1.07 1.58 3.66
C GLY A 178 -1.37 0.79 2.40
N THR A 179 -0.55 -0.21 2.07
CA THR A 179 -0.86 -1.21 1.03
C THR A 179 -0.34 -2.59 1.41
N GLY A 180 -1.07 -3.63 1.02
CA GLY A 180 -0.63 -5.02 1.12
C GLY A 180 -0.34 -5.59 -0.25
N ILE A 181 0.86 -6.13 -0.45
CA ILE A 181 1.31 -6.70 -1.71
C ILE A 181 1.73 -8.15 -1.47
N VAL A 182 1.27 -9.07 -2.31
CA VAL A 182 1.77 -10.45 -2.33
C VAL A 182 2.90 -10.52 -3.34
N LEU A 183 4.12 -10.77 -2.86
CA LEU A 183 5.33 -10.89 -3.67
C LEU A 183 5.60 -12.38 -3.93
N SER A 184 4.75 -13.02 -4.73
CA SER A 184 4.72 -14.49 -4.87
C SER A 184 5.85 -15.08 -5.73
N GLU A 185 6.60 -14.23 -6.45
CA GLU A 185 7.60 -14.65 -7.42
C GLU A 185 8.92 -13.90 -7.17
N PRO A 186 10.09 -14.56 -7.32
CA PRO A 186 11.37 -13.89 -7.24
C PRO A 186 11.62 -13.03 -8.48
N GLY A 187 12.41 -11.98 -8.31
CA GLY A 187 12.83 -11.05 -9.37
C GLY A 187 12.46 -9.61 -9.06
N CYS A 188 12.51 -8.77 -10.10
CA CYS A 188 12.30 -7.34 -9.96
C CYS A 188 10.81 -6.99 -9.99
N TRP A 189 10.29 -6.53 -8.86
CA TRP A 189 8.94 -5.98 -8.75
C TRP A 189 9.00 -4.45 -8.86
N THR A 190 7.99 -3.87 -9.51
CA THR A 190 7.81 -2.40 -9.51
C THR A 190 6.54 -2.04 -8.76
N VAL A 191 6.63 -1.08 -7.85
CA VAL A 191 5.49 -0.47 -7.18
C VAL A 191 5.44 0.99 -7.61
N HIS A 192 4.42 1.33 -8.39
CA HIS A 192 4.19 2.67 -8.90
C HIS A 192 3.10 3.35 -8.07
N LEU A 193 3.42 4.52 -7.53
CA LEU A 193 2.48 5.36 -6.80
C LEU A 193 2.26 6.65 -7.57
N HIS A 194 0.99 6.98 -7.78
CA HIS A 194 0.59 8.20 -8.47
C HIS A 194 -0.27 9.08 -7.58
N ARG A 195 0.00 10.39 -7.64
CA ARG A 195 -0.81 11.47 -7.10
C ARG A 195 -1.03 12.52 -8.18
N SER A 196 -1.99 13.42 -7.98
CA SER A 196 -2.32 14.43 -8.99
C SER A 196 -1.17 15.39 -9.32
N THR A 197 -0.14 15.46 -8.48
CA THR A 197 1.02 16.34 -8.62
C THR A 197 2.30 15.61 -9.06
N GLY A 198 2.25 14.29 -9.25
CA GLY A 198 3.40 13.54 -9.73
C GLY A 198 3.37 12.06 -9.36
N ASP A 199 4.35 11.37 -9.91
CA ASP A 199 4.54 9.93 -9.81
C ASP A 199 5.80 9.58 -9.02
N ALA A 200 5.81 8.40 -8.42
CA ALA A 200 7.01 7.82 -7.86
C ALA A 200 7.01 6.30 -7.93
N ASP A 201 8.20 5.73 -8.16
CA ASP A 201 8.39 4.31 -8.33
C ASP A 201 9.34 3.73 -7.27
N VAL A 202 9.07 2.50 -6.88
CA VAL A 202 9.97 1.65 -6.09
C VAL A 202 10.25 0.37 -6.86
N TRP A 203 11.52 0.01 -6.97
CA TRP A 203 11.96 -1.27 -7.56
C TRP A 203 12.49 -2.20 -6.47
N LEU A 204 11.81 -3.32 -6.26
CA LEU A 204 12.16 -4.31 -5.24
C LEU A 204 12.80 -5.53 -5.90
N ASP A 205 14.03 -5.83 -5.52
CA ASP A 205 14.66 -7.11 -5.86
C ASP A 205 14.24 -8.17 -4.83
N VAL A 206 13.37 -9.10 -5.26
CA VAL A 206 12.78 -10.14 -4.41
C VAL A 206 13.51 -11.46 -4.64
N LEU A 207 14.06 -12.04 -3.57
CA LEU A 207 14.79 -13.29 -3.62
C LEU A 207 13.88 -14.52 -3.74
N PRO A 208 14.40 -15.68 -4.17
CA PRO A 208 13.69 -16.95 -4.04
C PRO A 208 13.29 -17.26 -2.58
N PRO A 209 12.24 -18.08 -2.36
CA PRO A 209 11.87 -18.52 -1.03
C PRO A 209 13.05 -19.21 -0.33
N GLY A 210 13.24 -18.90 0.96
CA GLY A 210 14.33 -19.45 1.77
C GLY A 210 15.58 -18.57 1.87
N GLY A 211 15.64 -17.46 1.13
CA GLY A 211 16.81 -16.57 1.11
C GLY A 211 18.02 -17.24 0.45
N SER A 212 18.93 -16.42 -0.08
CA SER A 212 20.19 -16.90 -0.66
C SER A 212 21.14 -17.46 0.40
#